data_AF-A0A9P4WLB0-F1
#
_entry.id   AF-A0A9P4WLB0-F1
#
_cell.length_a   1.000
_cell.length_b   1.000
_cell.length_c   1.000
_cell.angle_alpha   90.00
_cell.angle_beta   90.00
_cell.angle_gamma   90.00
#
_symmetry.space_group_name_H-M   'P 1'
#
loop_
_entity.id
_entity.type
_entity.pdbx_description
1 polymer ?
#
loop_
_entity_poly.entity_id
_entity_poly.type
_entity_poly.pdbx_seq_one_letter_code
_entity_poly.pdbx_strand_id
1 'polypeptide(L)'
;MASTTYSTSSRDLLHRITTNAARDNIDFTVLTFYQEALDSIKALSSNASTTPLPDFTTATKIDTHTHPIPSWFRDLELSAAGRETPSWNLHSHLSFMAERGIKRSILSVSTPQANAFASPSKFEGDAELRRKKTVALARLLNENAELTSKAPLRSGLGEFYFETARAISSLTASSSPYYSALLKYPSLHWRVSHGAGAFPDISERFLLGFPSVSAAAREAYKSRLWYDSAGPVWPNQIKGIGPEFSILGLGPVHTRYSPIS
;
A
#
# COMPACT_ATOMS: atom_id res chain seq x y z
N MET A 1 -6.93 22.49 -26.85
CA MET A 1 -6.07 22.90 -25.72
C MET A 1 -4.77 22.12 -25.82
N ALA A 2 -3.66 22.80 -26.08
CA ALA A 2 -2.36 22.17 -26.26
C ALA A 2 -1.91 21.54 -24.93
N SER A 3 -1.63 20.24 -24.95
CA SER A 3 -0.99 19.55 -23.83
C SER A 3 0.48 19.94 -23.83
N THR A 4 0.89 20.80 -22.91
CA THR A 4 2.29 21.16 -22.71
C THR A 4 3.02 19.95 -22.12
N THR A 5 3.58 19.10 -22.99
CA THR A 5 4.49 18.03 -22.57
C THR A 5 5.82 18.66 -22.18
N TYR A 6 6.02 18.90 -20.88
CA TYR A 6 7.35 19.15 -20.34
C TYR A 6 8.17 17.86 -20.46
N SER A 7 8.92 17.72 -21.55
CA SER A 7 9.99 16.73 -21.64
C SER A 7 11.13 17.19 -20.74
N THR A 8 11.05 16.87 -19.44
CA THR A 8 12.17 17.07 -18.51
C THR A 8 13.31 16.15 -18.95
N SER A 9 14.52 16.67 -19.18
CA SER A 9 15.62 15.81 -19.63
C SER A 9 15.98 14.79 -18.55
N SER A 10 16.50 13.63 -18.93
CA SER A 10 16.94 12.59 -17.98
C SER A 10 17.98 13.09 -16.96
N ARG A 11 18.75 14.13 -17.30
CA ARG A 11 19.68 14.80 -16.38
C ARG A 11 18.94 15.67 -15.37
N ASP A 12 17.93 16.40 -15.82
CA ASP A 12 17.09 17.23 -14.94
C ASP A 12 16.28 16.38 -13.96
N LEU A 13 15.85 15.18 -14.39
CA LEU A 13 15.14 14.23 -13.55
C LEU A 13 16.00 13.77 -12.36
N LEU A 14 17.21 13.26 -12.60
CA LEU A 14 18.09 12.81 -11.52
C LEU A 14 18.49 13.96 -10.61
N HIS A 15 18.81 15.13 -11.18
CA HIS A 15 19.10 16.32 -10.40
C HIS A 15 17.92 16.72 -9.50
N ARG A 16 16.67 16.67 -10.00
CA ARG A 16 15.47 16.92 -9.19
C ARG A 16 15.34 15.92 -8.05
N ILE A 17 15.53 14.63 -8.32
CA ILE A 17 15.42 13.57 -7.32
C ILE A 17 16.45 13.77 -6.19
N THR A 18 17.72 13.99 -6.55
CA THR A 18 18.81 14.18 -5.58
C THR A 18 18.65 15.49 -4.79
N THR A 19 18.28 16.59 -5.46
CA THR A 19 18.05 17.89 -4.80
C THR A 19 16.92 17.78 -3.78
N ASN A 20 15.80 17.15 -4.15
CA ASN A 20 14.68 16.99 -3.24
C ASN A 20 15.01 16.05 -2.06
N ALA A 21 15.74 14.96 -2.31
CA ALA A 21 16.19 14.06 -1.24
C ALA A 21 17.11 14.80 -0.25
N ALA A 22 18.06 15.59 -0.76
CA ALA A 22 18.94 16.41 0.08
C ALA A 22 18.15 17.45 0.90
N ARG A 23 17.20 18.15 0.27
CA ARG A 23 16.29 19.09 0.97
C ARG A 23 15.53 18.41 2.11
N ASP A 24 15.08 17.18 1.90
CA ASP A 24 14.28 16.43 2.86
C ASP A 24 15.14 15.60 3.85
N ASN A 25 16.47 15.79 3.84
CA ASN A 25 17.45 15.03 4.64
C ASN A 25 17.36 13.49 4.46
N ILE A 26 17.07 13.04 3.24
CA ILE A 26 16.99 11.64 2.87
C ILE A 26 18.31 11.21 2.21
N ASP A 27 19.05 10.36 2.92
CA ASP A 27 20.30 9.78 2.42
C ASP A 27 20.02 8.46 1.70
N PHE A 28 20.24 8.43 0.38
CA PHE A 28 20.09 7.21 -0.41
C PHE A 28 21.23 6.21 -0.22
N THR A 29 22.41 6.64 0.24
CA THR A 29 23.60 5.78 0.33
C THR A 29 23.45 4.67 1.37
N VAL A 30 22.47 4.78 2.27
CA VAL A 30 22.07 3.72 3.20
C VAL A 30 21.48 2.48 2.51
N LEU A 31 21.09 2.60 1.23
CA LEU A 31 20.60 1.50 0.40
C LEU A 31 21.70 1.07 -0.56
N THR A 32 22.21 -0.15 -0.46
CA THR A 32 23.33 -0.60 -1.30
C THR A 32 23.02 -0.63 -2.81
N PHE A 33 21.74 -0.63 -3.19
CA PHE A 33 21.24 -0.69 -4.56
C PHE A 33 20.73 0.67 -5.10
N TYR A 34 21.03 1.78 -4.40
CA TYR A 34 20.41 3.07 -4.72
C TYR A 34 20.76 3.57 -6.13
N GLN A 35 21.97 3.28 -6.61
CA GLN A 35 22.43 3.74 -7.92
C GLN A 35 21.68 3.01 -9.03
N GLU A 36 21.54 1.69 -8.90
CA GLU A 36 20.75 0.84 -9.78
C GLU A 36 19.29 1.29 -9.83
N ALA A 37 18.74 1.70 -8.68
CA ALA A 37 17.38 2.24 -8.61
C ALA A 37 17.24 3.57 -9.37
N LEU A 38 18.17 4.51 -9.17
CA LEU A 38 18.16 5.79 -9.89
C LEU A 38 18.35 5.61 -11.40
N ASP A 39 19.25 4.72 -11.81
CA ASP A 39 19.49 4.41 -13.22
C ASP A 39 18.26 3.73 -13.86
N SER A 40 17.59 2.85 -13.13
CA SER A 40 16.32 2.24 -13.55
C SER A 40 15.20 3.28 -13.72
N ILE A 41 15.03 4.21 -12.77
CA ILE A 41 14.05 5.31 -12.85
C ILE A 41 14.34 6.21 -14.06
N LYS A 42 15.62 6.55 -14.27
CA LYS A 42 16.07 7.31 -15.44
C LYS A 42 15.74 6.60 -16.75
N ALA A 43 16.08 5.31 -16.84
CA ALA A 43 15.81 4.50 -18.02
C ALA A 43 14.31 4.39 -18.28
N LEU A 44 13.48 4.23 -17.24
CA LEU A 44 12.03 4.18 -17.36
C LEU A 44 11.46 5.49 -17.94
N SER A 45 11.94 6.65 -17.45
CA SER A 45 11.54 7.96 -17.98
C SER A 45 11.94 8.13 -19.45
N SER A 46 13.14 7.69 -19.84
CA SER A 46 13.59 7.75 -21.23
C SER A 46 12.77 6.79 -22.12
N ASN A 47 12.53 5.58 -21.66
CA ASN A 47 11.80 4.55 -22.39
C ASN A 47 10.33 4.91 -22.56
N ALA A 48 9.70 5.55 -21.57
CA ALA A 48 8.31 5.98 -21.68
C ALA A 48 8.06 6.92 -22.87
N SER A 49 9.06 7.73 -23.24
CA SER A 49 8.99 8.64 -24.38
C SER A 49 9.22 7.97 -25.73
N THR A 50 9.86 6.79 -25.76
CA THR A 50 10.28 6.11 -27.01
C THR A 50 9.58 4.78 -27.24
N THR A 51 8.93 4.21 -26.23
CA THR A 51 8.24 2.90 -26.33
C THR A 51 7.03 3.03 -27.26
N PRO A 52 6.96 2.27 -28.36
CA PRO A 52 5.77 2.24 -29.21
C PRO A 52 4.55 1.79 -28.41
N LEU A 53 3.46 2.56 -28.49
CA LEU A 53 2.20 2.19 -27.85
C LEU A 53 1.48 1.16 -28.73
N PRO A 54 1.06 0.01 -28.17
CA PRO A 54 0.14 -0.90 -28.84
C PRO A 54 -1.20 -0.23 -29.20
N ASP A 55 -1.96 -0.85 -30.09
CA ASP A 55 -3.31 -0.39 -30.38
C ASP A 55 -4.25 -0.68 -29.19
N PHE A 56 -4.82 0.39 -28.63
CA PHE A 56 -5.80 0.33 -27.56
C PHE A 56 -7.19 0.84 -28.00
N THR A 57 -7.47 0.93 -29.30
CA THR A 57 -8.73 1.48 -29.84
C THR A 57 -9.96 0.69 -29.37
N THR A 58 -9.83 -0.64 -29.29
CA THR A 58 -10.92 -1.55 -28.87
C THR A 58 -10.88 -1.90 -27.38
N ALA A 59 -9.87 -1.44 -26.64
CA ALA A 59 -9.70 -1.74 -25.22
C ALA A 59 -10.70 -0.95 -24.35
N THR A 60 -11.46 -1.66 -23.51
CA THR A 60 -12.53 -1.09 -22.67
C THR A 60 -12.36 -1.38 -21.18
N LYS A 61 -11.47 -2.30 -20.79
CA LYS A 61 -11.30 -2.73 -19.39
C LYS A 61 -10.37 -1.79 -18.62
N ILE A 62 -10.55 -1.75 -17.30
CA ILE A 62 -9.64 -1.09 -16.38
C ILE A 62 -9.11 -2.17 -15.43
N ASP A 63 -7.80 -2.36 -15.40
CA ASP A 63 -7.15 -3.13 -14.35
C ASP A 63 -7.01 -2.20 -13.13
N THR A 64 -7.63 -2.57 -12.02
CA THR A 64 -7.67 -1.73 -10.82
C THR A 64 -6.51 -1.99 -9.87
N HIS A 65 -5.66 -2.99 -10.15
CA HIS A 65 -4.58 -3.36 -9.24
C HIS A 65 -3.43 -4.08 -9.94
N THR A 66 -2.46 -3.30 -10.42
CA THR A 66 -1.25 -3.87 -11.05
C THR A 66 0.02 -3.42 -10.33
N HIS A 67 0.97 -4.34 -10.18
CA HIS A 67 2.27 -4.04 -9.57
C HIS A 67 3.36 -3.90 -10.65
N PRO A 68 3.82 -2.67 -10.98
CA PRO A 68 5.09 -2.51 -11.67
C PRO A 68 6.22 -2.86 -10.71
N ILE A 69 7.11 -3.78 -11.11
CA ILE A 69 8.18 -4.29 -10.26
C ILE A 69 9.54 -4.05 -10.92
N PRO A 70 10.20 -2.92 -10.62
CA PRO A 70 11.56 -2.69 -11.08
C PRO A 70 12.51 -3.80 -10.61
N SER A 71 13.53 -4.11 -11.40
CA SER A 71 14.49 -5.18 -11.08
C SER A 71 15.14 -5.00 -9.70
N TRP A 72 15.57 -3.78 -9.37
CA TRP A 72 16.17 -3.46 -8.07
C TRP A 72 15.22 -3.74 -6.89
N PHE A 73 13.90 -3.60 -7.10
CA PHE A 73 12.91 -3.90 -6.05
C PHE A 73 12.64 -5.41 -5.96
N ARG A 74 12.64 -6.11 -7.10
CA ARG A 74 12.57 -7.58 -7.14
C ARG A 74 13.76 -8.22 -6.44
N ASP A 75 14.97 -7.69 -6.63
CA ASP A 75 16.18 -8.22 -6.01
C ASP A 75 16.20 -7.97 -4.48
N LEU A 76 15.52 -6.90 -4.05
CA LEU A 76 15.30 -6.61 -2.63
C LEU A 76 14.29 -7.59 -1.99
N GLU A 77 13.21 -7.93 -2.70
CA GLU A 77 12.22 -8.93 -2.25
C GLU A 77 11.90 -9.95 -3.35
N LEU A 78 12.57 -11.11 -3.28
CA LEU A 78 12.36 -12.22 -4.20
C LEU A 78 11.05 -12.99 -3.93
N SER A 79 10.46 -12.82 -2.74
CA SER A 79 9.26 -13.54 -2.31
C SER A 79 8.18 -12.59 -1.76
N ALA A 80 7.46 -11.90 -2.66
CA ALA A 80 6.31 -11.09 -2.27
C ALA A 80 5.13 -11.98 -1.82
N ALA A 81 4.77 -11.90 -0.53
CA ALA A 81 3.65 -12.64 0.07
C ALA A 81 3.70 -14.17 -0.16
N GLY A 82 4.91 -14.75 -0.10
CA GLY A 82 5.12 -16.20 -0.23
C GLY A 82 5.08 -16.72 -1.68
N ARG A 83 5.14 -15.83 -2.67
CA ARG A 83 5.23 -16.18 -4.10
C ARG A 83 6.45 -15.52 -4.70
N GLU A 84 7.06 -16.16 -5.69
CA GLU A 84 8.17 -15.56 -6.44
C GLU A 84 7.70 -14.24 -7.05
N THR A 85 8.48 -13.19 -6.80
CA THR A 85 8.23 -11.87 -7.37
C THR A 85 8.55 -11.90 -8.87
N PRO A 86 7.59 -11.63 -9.77
CA PRO A 86 7.81 -11.72 -11.21
C PRO A 86 8.69 -10.58 -11.73
N SER A 87 9.40 -10.82 -12.83
CA SER A 87 10.05 -9.75 -13.58
C SER A 87 9.01 -8.85 -14.26
N TRP A 88 9.26 -7.54 -14.33
CA TRP A 88 8.40 -6.59 -15.01
C TRP A 88 9.19 -5.66 -15.93
N ASN A 89 8.63 -5.31 -17.09
CA ASN A 89 9.11 -4.23 -17.94
C ASN A 89 7.93 -3.53 -18.63
N LEU A 90 8.14 -2.26 -19.01
CA LEU A 90 7.10 -1.41 -19.58
C LEU A 90 6.50 -1.99 -20.87
N HIS A 91 7.34 -2.50 -21.77
CA HIS A 91 6.89 -3.01 -23.07
C HIS A 91 5.96 -4.23 -22.91
N SER A 92 6.40 -5.26 -22.19
CA SER A 92 5.58 -6.45 -21.94
C SER A 92 4.29 -6.12 -21.18
N HIS A 93 4.32 -5.15 -20.26
CA HIS A 93 3.10 -4.71 -19.56
C HIS A 93 2.10 -4.06 -20.52
N LEU A 94 2.54 -3.15 -21.41
CA LEU A 94 1.68 -2.51 -22.39
C LEU A 94 1.10 -3.51 -23.41
N SER A 95 1.93 -4.45 -23.88
CA SER A 95 1.47 -5.52 -24.79
C SER A 95 0.42 -6.40 -24.13
N PHE A 96 0.65 -6.82 -22.87
CA PHE A 96 -0.34 -7.55 -22.09
C PHE A 96 -1.66 -6.77 -21.93
N MET A 97 -1.58 -5.48 -21.63
CA MET A 97 -2.78 -4.64 -21.53
C MET A 97 -3.57 -4.65 -22.85
N ALA A 98 -2.90 -4.49 -23.99
CA ALA A 98 -3.54 -4.48 -25.29
C ALA A 98 -4.19 -5.84 -25.63
N GLU A 99 -3.45 -6.94 -25.44
CA GLU A 99 -3.94 -8.31 -25.65
C GLU A 99 -5.18 -8.65 -24.81
N ARG A 100 -5.28 -8.08 -23.60
CA ARG A 100 -6.41 -8.33 -22.70
C ARG A 100 -7.54 -7.30 -22.81
N GLY A 101 -7.38 -6.29 -23.66
CA GLY A 101 -8.33 -5.20 -23.83
C GLY A 101 -8.40 -4.27 -22.62
N ILE A 102 -7.30 -4.11 -21.89
CA ILE A 102 -7.13 -3.23 -20.73
C ILE A 102 -6.65 -1.86 -21.24
N LYS A 103 -7.49 -0.84 -21.07
CA LYS A 103 -7.20 0.54 -21.50
C LYS A 103 -6.43 1.34 -20.45
N ARG A 104 -6.64 1.03 -19.17
CA ARG A 104 -6.01 1.71 -18.04
C ARG A 104 -5.65 0.69 -16.96
N SER A 105 -4.51 0.90 -16.33
CA SER A 105 -4.06 0.14 -15.16
C SER A 105 -3.82 1.09 -14.00
N ILE A 106 -4.42 0.80 -12.84
CA ILE A 106 -4.17 1.50 -11.59
C ILE A 106 -2.99 0.79 -10.92
N LEU A 107 -1.88 1.51 -10.80
CA LEU A 107 -0.64 0.92 -10.33
C LEU A 107 -0.54 0.99 -8.81
N SER A 108 0.06 -0.03 -8.23
CA SER A 108 0.27 -0.19 -6.80
C SER A 108 1.68 -0.67 -6.53
N VAL A 109 2.32 -0.16 -5.48
CA VAL A 109 3.63 -0.65 -5.07
C VAL A 109 3.48 -2.05 -4.47
N SER A 110 4.28 -3.00 -4.97
CA SER A 110 4.28 -4.39 -4.48
C SER A 110 4.70 -4.48 -3.02
N THR A 111 4.14 -5.44 -2.28
CA THR A 111 4.62 -5.83 -0.95
C THR A 111 6.11 -6.22 -1.02
N PRO A 112 6.93 -5.88 -0.01
CA PRO A 112 6.63 -5.21 1.27
C PRO A 112 6.59 -3.67 1.22
N GLN A 113 6.54 -3.07 0.02
CA GLN A 113 6.61 -1.62 -0.18
C GLN A 113 7.86 -1.05 0.50
N ALA A 114 7.75 0.09 1.18
CA ALA A 114 8.87 0.70 1.91
C ALA A 114 9.30 -0.11 3.15
N ASN A 115 8.48 -1.06 3.62
CA ASN A 115 8.74 -1.82 4.84
C ASN A 115 9.63 -3.05 4.61
N ALA A 116 10.36 -3.11 3.49
CA ALA A 116 11.24 -4.24 3.17
C ALA A 116 12.21 -4.60 4.29
N PHE A 117 12.78 -3.59 4.97
CA PHE A 117 13.75 -3.79 6.05
C PHE A 117 13.14 -4.16 7.41
N ALA A 118 11.81 -4.26 7.48
CA ALA A 118 11.08 -4.80 8.62
C ALA A 118 10.56 -6.22 8.37
N SER A 119 10.79 -6.77 7.18
CA SER A 119 10.48 -8.16 6.85
C SER A 119 11.48 -9.11 7.52
N PRO A 120 11.09 -10.34 7.89
CA PRO A 120 12.03 -11.32 8.46
C PRO A 120 13.21 -11.65 7.54
N SER A 121 13.00 -11.65 6.22
CA SER A 121 14.02 -12.00 5.21
C SER A 121 15.10 -10.94 5.03
N LYS A 122 14.80 -9.67 5.33
CA LYS A 122 15.70 -8.52 5.13
C LYS A 122 15.77 -7.61 6.37
N PHE A 123 15.52 -8.16 7.54
CA PHE A 123 15.41 -7.39 8.78
C PHE A 123 16.70 -6.63 9.06
N GLU A 124 16.61 -5.31 9.15
CA GLU A 124 17.70 -4.48 9.66
C GLU A 124 17.57 -4.38 11.18
N GLY A 125 18.56 -4.83 11.93
CA GLY A 125 18.51 -4.88 13.39
C GLY A 125 18.57 -3.50 14.04
N ASP A 126 19.40 -2.61 13.48
CA ASP A 126 19.55 -1.24 13.97
C ASP A 126 18.30 -0.41 13.66
N ALA A 127 17.64 0.10 14.69
CA ALA A 127 16.36 0.80 14.54
C ALA A 127 16.48 2.11 13.76
N GLU A 128 17.59 2.83 13.92
CA GLU A 128 17.80 4.12 13.25
C GLU A 128 18.22 3.90 11.80
N LEU A 129 19.07 2.91 11.53
CA LEU A 129 19.42 2.51 10.17
C LEU A 129 18.20 1.95 9.42
N ARG A 130 17.37 1.12 10.08
CA ARG A 130 16.12 0.60 9.51
C ARG A 130 15.17 1.75 9.15
N ARG A 131 15.05 2.76 10.02
CA ARG A 131 14.25 3.96 9.74
C ARG A 131 14.78 4.71 8.53
N LYS A 132 16.09 4.97 8.46
CA LYS A 132 16.74 5.64 7.31
C LYS A 132 16.54 4.88 6.01
N LYS A 133 16.78 3.56 6.01
CA LYS A 133 16.56 2.66 4.87
C LYS A 133 15.09 2.67 4.41
N THR A 134 14.14 2.63 5.34
CA THR A 134 12.71 2.69 5.05
C THR A 134 12.31 4.00 4.37
N VAL A 135 12.79 5.14 4.89
CA VAL A 135 12.50 6.47 4.32
C VAL A 135 13.15 6.62 2.93
N ALA A 136 14.40 6.20 2.78
CA ALA A 136 15.09 6.23 1.49
C ALA A 136 14.38 5.35 0.44
N LEU A 137 13.94 4.15 0.84
CA LEU A 137 13.22 3.23 -0.05
C LEU A 137 11.84 3.79 -0.43
N ALA A 138 11.11 4.36 0.54
CA ALA A 138 9.83 5.03 0.27
C ALA A 138 10.00 6.14 -0.77
N ARG A 139 11.08 6.93 -0.68
CA ARG A 139 11.36 7.99 -1.63
C ARG A 139 11.62 7.44 -3.04
N LEU A 140 12.47 6.41 -3.19
CA LEU A 140 12.72 5.79 -4.49
C LEU A 140 11.45 5.17 -5.09
N LEU A 141 10.64 4.51 -4.27
CA LEU A 141 9.36 3.94 -4.70
C LEU A 141 8.38 5.02 -5.17
N ASN A 142 8.32 6.16 -4.49
CA ASN A 142 7.48 7.29 -4.90
C ASN A 142 7.92 7.88 -6.24
N GLU A 143 9.23 8.08 -6.46
CA GLU A 143 9.73 8.58 -7.75
C GLU A 143 9.45 7.58 -8.90
N ASN A 144 9.58 6.28 -8.63
CA ASN A 144 9.20 5.24 -9.60
C ASN A 144 7.68 5.19 -9.85
N ALA A 145 6.86 5.37 -8.80
CA ALA A 145 5.41 5.38 -8.89
C ALA A 145 4.87 6.63 -9.61
N GLU A 146 5.49 7.79 -9.41
CA GLU A 146 5.13 9.05 -10.09
C GLU A 146 5.32 8.95 -11.62
N LEU A 147 6.38 8.28 -12.06
CA LEU A 147 6.61 8.04 -13.49
C LEU A 147 5.61 7.05 -14.10
N THR A 148 5.03 6.18 -13.29
CA THR A 148 4.16 5.10 -13.77
C THR A 148 2.67 5.39 -13.54
N SER A 149 2.32 6.29 -12.63
CA SER A 149 0.94 6.56 -12.24
C SER A 149 0.69 8.01 -11.84
N LYS A 150 -0.54 8.49 -12.07
CA LYS A 150 -1.05 9.74 -11.49
C LYS A 150 -2.25 9.38 -10.62
N ALA A 151 -2.12 9.50 -9.30
CA ALA A 151 -3.17 9.11 -8.36
C ALA A 151 -4.36 10.10 -8.41
N PRO A 152 -5.61 9.63 -8.61
CA PRO A 152 -6.78 10.50 -8.70
C PRO A 152 -7.58 10.65 -7.38
N LEU A 153 -7.12 10.06 -6.27
CA LEU A 153 -7.89 10.05 -5.02
C LEU A 153 -7.91 11.43 -4.36
N ARG A 154 -9.11 11.89 -4.00
CA ARG A 154 -9.31 13.07 -3.16
C ARG A 154 -9.13 12.65 -1.71
N SER A 155 -8.24 13.33 -0.99
CA SER A 155 -7.97 13.04 0.40
C SER A 155 -9.22 13.18 1.29
N GLY A 156 -9.43 12.22 2.18
CA GLY A 156 -10.38 12.30 3.28
C GLY A 156 -11.70 11.54 3.10
N LEU A 157 -11.87 10.72 2.05
CA LEU A 157 -13.06 9.86 1.93
C LEU A 157 -12.71 8.37 1.98
N GLY A 158 -11.69 7.94 1.25
CA GLY A 158 -11.20 6.55 1.29
C GLY A 158 -10.10 6.34 2.32
N GLU A 159 -9.24 7.34 2.52
CA GLU A 159 -8.02 7.22 3.32
C GLU A 159 -8.31 6.88 4.78
N PHE A 160 -9.38 7.42 5.37
CA PHE A 160 -9.76 7.11 6.75
C PHE A 160 -10.08 5.63 6.96
N TYR A 161 -10.62 4.94 5.95
CA TYR A 161 -10.91 3.50 6.02
C TYR A 161 -9.62 2.67 6.02
N PHE A 162 -8.67 3.05 5.17
CA PHE A 162 -7.37 2.40 5.12
C PHE A 162 -6.52 2.72 6.35
N GLU A 163 -6.58 3.94 6.87
CA GLU A 163 -5.86 4.36 8.06
C GLU A 163 -6.39 3.66 9.32
N THR A 164 -7.71 3.54 9.45
CA THR A 164 -8.33 2.74 10.52
C THR A 164 -7.90 1.27 10.40
N ALA A 165 -7.91 0.71 9.19
CA ALA A 165 -7.44 -0.66 8.98
C ALA A 165 -5.95 -0.83 9.32
N ARG A 166 -5.12 0.15 8.97
CA ARG A 166 -3.70 0.19 9.33
C ARG A 166 -3.51 0.25 10.84
N ALA A 167 -4.32 1.01 11.57
CA ALA A 167 -4.25 1.10 13.02
C ALA A 167 -4.54 -0.25 13.69
N ILE A 168 -5.61 -0.95 13.28
CA ILE A 168 -5.96 -2.28 13.79
C ILE A 168 -4.87 -3.31 13.42
N SER A 169 -4.39 -3.29 12.18
CA SER A 169 -3.25 -4.09 11.74
C SER A 169 -2.02 -3.85 12.61
N SER A 170 -1.73 -2.60 12.96
CA SER A 170 -0.59 -2.24 13.81
C SER A 170 -0.74 -2.74 15.24
N LEU A 171 -1.94 -2.65 15.83
CA LEU A 171 -2.24 -3.23 17.16
C LEU A 171 -2.09 -4.75 17.15
N THR A 172 -2.42 -5.39 16.04
CA THR A 172 -2.29 -6.83 15.87
C THR A 172 -0.83 -7.24 15.67
N ALA A 173 -0.08 -6.49 14.88
CA ALA A 173 1.31 -6.76 14.49
C ALA A 173 2.34 -5.97 15.32
N SER A 174 1.97 -5.47 16.51
CA SER A 174 2.87 -4.60 17.30
C SER A 174 4.22 -5.30 17.56
N SER A 175 5.31 -4.56 17.44
CA SER A 175 6.69 -5.08 17.39
C SER A 175 7.20 -5.52 18.78
N SER A 176 8.33 -6.23 18.92
CA SER A 176 9.38 -6.65 17.99
C SER A 176 9.59 -8.15 18.19
N PRO A 177 10.15 -8.89 17.24
CA PRO A 177 9.70 -10.27 16.94
C PRO A 177 8.18 -10.57 16.94
N TYR A 178 7.35 -9.55 16.69
CA TYR A 178 5.87 -9.49 16.67
C TYR A 178 5.15 -9.95 17.96
N TYR A 179 4.92 -9.00 18.89
CA TYR A 179 4.02 -9.13 20.03
C TYR A 179 2.77 -8.25 19.82
N SER A 180 1.63 -8.87 19.54
CA SER A 180 0.35 -8.15 19.42
C SER A 180 0.05 -7.30 20.65
N ALA A 181 -0.19 -6.00 20.48
CA ALA A 181 -0.61 -5.11 21.59
C ALA A 181 -1.96 -5.55 22.16
N LEU A 182 -2.83 -6.10 21.31
CA LEU A 182 -4.09 -6.70 21.75
C LEU A 182 -3.81 -7.82 22.77
N LEU A 183 -2.83 -8.69 22.51
CA LEU A 183 -2.50 -9.81 23.38
C LEU A 183 -1.65 -9.41 24.58
N LYS A 184 -0.78 -8.41 24.41
CA LYS A 184 0.05 -7.87 25.49
C LYS A 184 -0.77 -7.19 26.57
N TYR A 185 -1.87 -6.53 26.20
CA TYR A 185 -2.74 -5.80 27.12
C TYR A 185 -4.17 -6.39 27.08
N PRO A 186 -4.40 -7.56 27.69
CA PRO A 186 -5.66 -8.29 27.57
C PRO A 186 -6.84 -7.56 28.22
N SER A 187 -6.60 -6.74 29.24
CA SER A 187 -7.65 -5.97 29.94
C SER A 187 -8.03 -4.66 29.24
N LEU A 188 -7.30 -4.25 28.20
CA LEU A 188 -7.65 -3.06 27.42
C LEU A 188 -8.67 -3.42 26.35
N HIS A 189 -9.66 -2.54 26.22
CA HIS A 189 -10.64 -2.58 25.15
C HIS A 189 -10.53 -1.32 24.29
N TRP A 190 -10.90 -1.43 23.01
CA TRP A 190 -10.57 -0.46 21.98
C TRP A 190 -11.82 -0.04 21.22
N ARG A 191 -12.04 1.27 21.07
CA ARG A 191 -13.05 1.78 20.14
C ARG A 191 -12.39 2.02 18.78
N VAL A 192 -13.05 1.58 17.73
CA VAL A 192 -12.59 1.62 16.35
C VAL A 192 -13.62 2.38 15.51
N SER A 193 -13.15 3.39 14.80
CA SER A 193 -14.02 4.26 14.00
C SER A 193 -14.48 3.58 12.70
N HIS A 194 -15.57 4.09 12.12
CA HIS A 194 -15.96 3.84 10.72
C HIS A 194 -16.11 2.35 10.36
N GLY A 195 -16.69 1.55 11.26
CA GLY A 195 -16.92 0.12 11.04
C GLY A 195 -15.64 -0.69 10.82
N ALA A 196 -14.53 -0.29 11.46
CA ALA A 196 -13.18 -0.83 11.21
C ALA A 196 -12.56 -0.48 9.86
N GLY A 197 -13.13 0.49 9.14
CA GLY A 197 -12.62 0.93 7.86
C GLY A 197 -12.62 -0.21 6.84
N ALA A 198 -11.47 -0.44 6.19
CA ALA A 198 -11.29 -1.55 5.25
C ALA A 198 -10.86 -2.87 5.92
N PHE A 199 -10.66 -2.88 7.25
CA PHE A 199 -10.06 -4.03 7.94
C PHE A 199 -10.87 -5.32 7.84
N PRO A 200 -12.21 -5.32 7.97
CA PRO A 200 -12.99 -6.56 7.88
C PRO A 200 -12.70 -7.32 6.58
N ASP A 201 -12.69 -6.60 5.46
CA ASP A 201 -12.47 -7.16 4.12
C ASP A 201 -11.05 -7.71 3.90
N ILE A 202 -10.05 -7.19 4.62
CA ILE A 202 -8.65 -7.60 4.48
C ILE A 202 -8.13 -8.48 5.63
N SER A 203 -8.91 -8.63 6.71
CA SER A 203 -8.48 -9.20 7.98
C SER A 203 -7.89 -10.61 7.82
N GLU A 204 -8.58 -11.48 7.10
CA GLU A 204 -8.13 -12.86 6.85
C GLU A 204 -6.82 -12.90 6.06
N ARG A 205 -6.69 -12.07 5.01
CA ARG A 205 -5.45 -11.98 4.23
C ARG A 205 -4.30 -11.42 5.07
N PHE A 206 -4.58 -10.45 5.94
CA PHE A 206 -3.60 -9.87 6.85
C PHE A 206 -3.10 -10.91 7.88
N LEU A 207 -4.01 -11.69 8.48
CA LEU A 207 -3.68 -12.70 9.48
C LEU A 207 -2.86 -13.88 8.93
N LEU A 208 -2.84 -14.11 7.60
CA LEU A 208 -1.92 -15.07 6.98
C LEU A 208 -0.44 -14.74 7.28
N GLY A 209 -0.12 -13.45 7.46
CA GLY A 209 1.24 -13.03 7.85
C GLY A 209 1.57 -13.25 9.33
N PHE A 210 0.58 -13.61 10.15
CA PHE A 210 0.70 -13.72 11.60
C PHE A 210 0.02 -14.98 12.15
N PRO A 211 0.37 -16.18 11.64
CA PRO A 211 -0.36 -17.41 11.93
C PRO A 211 -0.40 -17.73 13.44
N SER A 212 0.69 -17.46 14.16
CA SER A 212 0.84 -17.74 15.59
C SER A 212 -0.10 -16.94 16.50
N VAL A 213 -0.54 -15.75 16.08
CA VAL A 213 -1.42 -14.87 16.88
C VAL A 213 -2.82 -14.77 16.29
N SER A 214 -3.07 -15.34 15.11
CA SER A 214 -4.30 -15.15 14.34
C SER A 214 -5.58 -15.54 15.09
N ALA A 215 -5.61 -16.69 15.78
CA ALA A 215 -6.77 -17.13 16.54
C ALA A 215 -7.07 -16.18 17.71
N ALA A 216 -6.05 -15.82 18.50
CA ALA A 216 -6.20 -14.93 19.63
C ALA A 216 -6.55 -13.49 19.21
N ALA A 217 -6.07 -13.04 18.04
CA ALA A 217 -6.44 -11.77 17.44
C ALA A 217 -7.92 -11.74 17.03
N ARG A 218 -8.44 -12.80 16.40
CA ARG A 218 -9.88 -12.92 16.08
C ARG A 218 -10.75 -12.84 17.32
N GLU A 219 -10.36 -13.53 18.40
CA GLU A 219 -11.08 -13.43 19.67
C GLU A 219 -11.03 -12.02 20.26
N ALA A 220 -9.90 -11.32 20.15
CA ALA A 220 -9.78 -9.93 20.56
C ALA A 220 -10.70 -9.00 19.75
N TYR A 221 -10.80 -9.19 18.43
CA TYR A 221 -11.70 -8.43 17.58
C TYR A 221 -13.18 -8.61 17.98
N LYS A 222 -13.58 -9.85 18.27
CA LYS A 222 -14.95 -10.19 18.71
C LYS A 222 -15.32 -9.61 20.07
N SER A 223 -14.39 -9.68 21.04
CA SER A 223 -14.70 -9.49 22.46
C SER A 223 -14.21 -8.17 23.06
N ARG A 224 -13.24 -7.50 22.44
CA ARG A 224 -12.56 -6.32 23.02
C ARG A 224 -12.47 -5.11 22.10
N LEU A 225 -12.89 -5.22 20.84
CA LEU A 225 -13.05 -4.08 19.95
C LEU A 225 -14.53 -3.71 19.82
N TRP A 226 -14.82 -2.41 19.91
CA TRP A 226 -16.13 -1.86 19.57
C TRP A 226 -16.01 -0.99 18.35
N TYR A 227 -16.95 -1.16 17.43
CA TYR A 227 -16.94 -0.51 16.13
C TYR A 227 -18.04 0.53 16.08
N ASP A 228 -17.68 1.79 15.89
CA ASP A 228 -18.70 2.81 15.64
C ASP A 228 -19.13 2.83 14.18
N SER A 229 -20.30 3.43 13.96
CA SER A 229 -20.96 3.49 12.66
C SER A 229 -20.76 4.83 11.97
N ALA A 230 -19.74 5.62 12.35
CA ALA A 230 -19.60 7.00 11.92
C ALA A 230 -19.34 7.11 10.41
N GLY A 231 -20.06 7.99 9.72
CA GLY A 231 -20.00 8.19 8.27
C GLY A 231 -21.05 7.38 7.47
N PRO A 232 -21.12 7.54 6.13
CA PRO A 232 -22.03 6.79 5.27
C PRO A 232 -21.56 5.34 5.06
N VAL A 233 -21.39 4.59 6.15
CA VAL A 233 -21.07 3.15 6.17
C VAL A 233 -22.25 2.32 5.62
N TRP A 234 -23.45 2.91 5.55
CA TRP A 234 -24.73 2.20 5.43
C TRP A 234 -25.36 2.45 4.05
N PRO A 235 -25.34 1.46 3.14
CA PRO A 235 -26.26 0.31 3.30
C PRO A 235 -25.68 -1.11 3.09
N ASN A 236 -24.48 -1.30 2.53
CA ASN A 236 -24.02 -2.64 2.08
C ASN A 236 -22.88 -3.25 2.91
N GLN A 237 -22.22 -2.50 3.79
CA GLN A 237 -20.99 -2.94 4.46
C GLN A 237 -21.23 -3.99 5.57
N ILE A 238 -22.44 -4.09 6.12
CA ILE A 238 -22.82 -5.11 7.12
C ILE A 238 -22.58 -6.54 6.60
N LYS A 239 -22.74 -6.78 5.29
CA LYS A 239 -22.52 -8.13 4.73
C LYS A 239 -21.06 -8.60 4.82
N GLY A 240 -20.09 -7.67 4.91
CA GLY A 240 -18.67 -7.99 5.10
C GLY A 240 -18.28 -8.15 6.57
N ILE A 241 -19.14 -7.72 7.50
CA ILE A 241 -18.96 -7.91 8.93
C ILE A 241 -19.50 -9.30 9.29
N GLY A 242 -18.65 -10.31 9.15
CA GLY A 242 -18.95 -11.69 9.54
C GLY A 242 -19.13 -11.87 11.06
N PRO A 243 -19.46 -13.08 11.54
CA PRO A 243 -19.62 -13.40 12.97
C PRO A 243 -18.35 -13.18 13.83
N GLU A 244 -17.26 -12.71 13.22
CA GLU A 244 -16.00 -12.30 13.85
C GLU A 244 -15.99 -10.87 14.40
N PHE A 245 -17.05 -10.11 14.20
CA PHE A 245 -17.10 -8.72 14.60
C PHE A 245 -18.44 -8.43 15.30
N SER A 246 -18.40 -8.18 16.62
CA SER A 246 -19.60 -7.86 17.40
C SER A 246 -19.95 -6.37 17.23
N ILE A 247 -21.06 -6.07 16.55
CA ILE A 247 -21.62 -4.72 16.51
C ILE A 247 -22.64 -4.57 17.64
N LEU A 248 -22.40 -3.68 18.60
CA LEU A 248 -23.41 -3.23 19.56
C LEU A 248 -24.07 -1.96 19.01
N GLY A 249 -25.36 -2.05 18.66
CA GLY A 249 -26.14 -0.89 18.20
C GLY A 249 -27.48 -1.15 17.51
N LEU A 250 -27.89 -2.40 17.24
CA LEU A 250 -29.18 -2.67 16.59
C LEU A 250 -30.09 -3.54 17.48
N GLY A 251 -30.82 -2.86 18.37
CA GLY A 251 -32.24 -3.16 18.54
C GLY A 251 -33.00 -2.86 17.24
N PRO A 252 -34.27 -3.30 17.08
CA PRO A 252 -34.97 -3.29 15.81
C PRO A 252 -34.90 -1.93 15.12
N VAL A 253 -34.53 -1.97 13.84
CA VAL A 253 -34.26 -0.85 12.94
C VAL A 253 -35.29 0.26 13.10
N HIS A 254 -34.93 1.35 13.80
CA HIS A 254 -35.53 2.67 13.65
C HIS A 254 -34.42 3.71 13.61
N THR A 255 -34.29 4.34 12.45
CA THR A 255 -33.37 5.43 12.13
C THR A 255 -33.49 6.58 13.13
N ARG A 256 -32.43 6.87 13.88
CA ARG A 256 -32.16 8.23 14.36
C ARG A 256 -30.67 8.53 14.23
N TYR A 257 -30.35 9.36 13.24
CA TYR A 257 -29.12 10.13 13.21
C TYR A 257 -29.06 11.04 14.45
N SER A 258 -27.95 11.01 15.18
CA SER A 258 -27.59 12.07 16.11
C SER A 258 -26.18 12.55 15.74
N PRO A 259 -26.03 13.76 15.17
CA PRO A 259 -24.72 14.34 14.96
C PRO A 259 -24.23 14.89 16.31
N ILE A 260 -23.07 14.45 16.77
CA ILE A 260 -22.37 15.10 17.87
C ILE A 260 -21.37 16.06 17.24
N SER A 261 -21.61 17.35 17.49
CA SER A 261 -20.73 18.51 17.26
C SER A 261 -19.42 18.42 18.04
#